data_AF-V7AEL4-F1
#
_entry.id   AF-V7AEL4-F1
#
_cell.length_a   1.000
_cell.length_b   1.000
_cell.length_c   1.000
_cell.angle_alpha   90.00
_cell.angle_beta   90.00
_cell.angle_gamma   90.00
#
_symmetry.space_group_name_H-M   'P 1'
#
loop_
_entity.id
_entity.type
_entity.pdbx_description
1 polymer ?
#
loop_
_entity_poly.entity_id
_entity_poly.type
_entity_poly.pdbx_seq_one_letter_code
_entity_poly.pdbx_strand_id
1 'polypeptide(L)'
;MIWTPMFVLSDCPYQDFLDHSLIKPYKCNYNLNLHFTSFTTLSHTQLASTMIHSNPPLMHHYGALVRNSGETKQAKSFNDQNYPAVDACDLPLIDLGGLKSCNERERKACTAAICKAASEWGFFQVVNHGISHDLLRKMRDEQVKLFEVPFEKKITCGLLNNPYRWGTPTATRSNHFSWSEAFHIPLTMISEAASWGEFSSLREAINEFAPAMLEVSRLLASILAQNLGYPKDAVEKLCDAGTCFLRLNHYPCCPKSKEEIFGLVPHTDSDFLTILYQDEVGGLQLMKDSKWVAVKPNPDALIVNIGDLFQAWSNDEYKSVEHKVVANEKTGRYSVAYFLCPSYNTVINSCKGPSVYRKFTFGEYRHQIQEDVKKIGHKIGLSRFQI
;
A
#
# COMPACT_ATOMS: atom_id res chain seq x y z
N MET A 1 -31.55 -9.82 10.59
CA MET A 1 -30.41 -8.96 10.96
C MET A 1 -29.61 -8.71 9.71
N ILE A 2 -29.71 -7.51 9.16
CA ILE A 2 -28.94 -7.08 7.99
C ILE A 2 -27.68 -6.44 8.56
N TRP A 3 -26.54 -7.11 8.41
CA TRP A 3 -25.24 -6.54 8.74
C TRP A 3 -24.86 -5.54 7.65
N THR A 4 -24.79 -4.26 8.00
CA THR A 4 -24.25 -3.20 7.14
C THR A 4 -22.73 -3.19 7.30
N PRO A 5 -21.92 -3.48 6.26
CA PRO A 5 -20.46 -3.43 6.37
C PRO A 5 -19.97 -1.99 6.33
N MET A 6 -19.03 -1.67 7.22
CA MET A 6 -18.40 -0.37 7.38
C MET A 6 -17.45 -0.06 6.20
N PHE A 7 -17.67 1.08 5.54
CA PHE A 7 -16.92 1.57 4.37
C PHE A 7 -15.52 2.06 4.74
N VAL A 8 -14.45 1.54 4.11
CA VAL A 8 -13.12 2.17 4.20
C VAL A 8 -12.25 1.89 2.96
N LEU A 9 -11.57 2.94 2.49
CA LEU A 9 -10.71 3.04 1.32
C LEU A 9 -9.28 2.53 1.57
N SER A 10 -8.54 2.28 0.49
CA SER A 10 -7.19 1.69 0.44
C SER A 10 -6.07 2.46 1.18
N ASP A 11 -6.35 3.62 1.79
CA ASP A 11 -5.36 4.48 2.47
C ASP A 11 -5.76 4.88 3.90
N CYS A 12 -6.48 4.02 4.64
CA CYS A 12 -7.00 4.39 5.96
C CYS A 12 -6.84 3.28 7.02
N PRO A 13 -6.16 3.63 8.14
CA PRO A 13 -6.64 3.19 9.43
C PRO A 13 -6.92 4.38 10.39
N TYR A 14 -7.81 4.08 11.33
CA TYR A 14 -8.20 4.77 12.57
C TYR A 14 -9.16 5.98 12.54
N GLN A 15 -10.36 5.70 13.06
CA GLN A 15 -11.29 6.60 13.73
C GLN A 15 -10.83 6.78 15.17
N ASP A 16 -10.72 8.04 15.63
CA ASP A 16 -10.85 8.40 17.04
C ASP A 16 -11.69 9.68 17.09
N PHE A 17 -12.92 9.56 17.61
CA PHE A 17 -13.67 10.57 18.37
C PHE A 17 -14.98 9.90 18.81
N LEU A 18 -14.97 9.28 20.00
CA LEU A 18 -16.18 9.03 20.78
C LEU A 18 -16.20 10.03 21.92
N ASP A 19 -17.03 11.06 21.79
CA ASP A 19 -17.43 11.90 22.92
C ASP A 19 -18.38 11.07 23.81
N HIS A 20 -17.91 10.79 25.03
CA HIS A 20 -18.68 10.14 26.08
C HIS A 20 -19.69 11.14 26.68
N SER A 21 -20.80 11.39 25.98
CA SER A 21 -22.01 11.88 26.62
C SER A 21 -23.24 11.53 25.79
N LEU A 22 -24.28 11.03 26.47
CA LEU A 22 -25.62 10.65 25.97
C LEU A 22 -25.83 9.17 25.56
N ILE A 23 -25.79 8.28 26.56
CA ILE A 23 -26.56 7.02 26.51
C ILE A 23 -27.68 7.11 27.54
N LYS A 24 -28.95 7.15 27.07
CA LYS A 24 -30.12 6.79 27.87
C LYS A 24 -30.57 5.38 27.47
N PRO A 25 -30.94 4.49 28.41
CA PRO A 25 -31.25 3.11 28.10
C PRO A 25 -32.70 2.98 27.61
N TYR A 26 -32.89 2.34 26.46
CA TYR A 26 -34.19 1.80 26.06
C TYR A 26 -34.17 0.27 26.18
N LYS A 27 -35.01 -0.24 27.09
CA LYS A 27 -35.33 -1.66 27.24
C LYS A 27 -36.18 -2.11 26.04
N CYS A 28 -35.83 -3.24 25.43
CA CYS A 28 -36.74 -3.98 24.55
C CYS A 28 -36.88 -5.41 25.07
N ASN A 29 -38.09 -5.74 25.53
CA ASN A 29 -38.51 -7.07 25.95
C ASN A 29 -38.85 -7.91 24.71
N TYR A 30 -38.22 -9.06 24.54
CA TYR A 30 -38.82 -10.17 23.79
C TYR A 30 -38.64 -11.48 24.55
N ASN A 31 -39.77 -12.10 24.84
CA ASN A 31 -39.91 -13.40 25.50
C ASN A 31 -39.30 -14.52 24.64
N LEU A 32 -38.46 -15.35 25.26
CA LEU A 32 -38.11 -16.67 24.73
C LEU A 32 -39.34 -17.58 24.81
N ASN A 33 -39.72 -18.19 23.69
CA ASN A 33 -40.44 -19.46 23.69
C ASN A 33 -39.54 -20.50 23.00
N LEU A 34 -38.99 -21.40 23.82
CA LEU A 34 -38.27 -22.60 23.40
C LEU A 34 -39.29 -23.65 22.95
N HIS A 35 -39.24 -24.03 21.68
CA HIS A 35 -39.82 -25.30 21.22
C HIS A 35 -38.69 -26.21 20.72
N PHE A 36 -38.44 -27.27 21.47
CA PHE A 36 -37.66 -28.43 21.04
C PHE A 36 -38.49 -29.22 20.03
N THR A 37 -37.96 -29.45 18.84
CA THR A 37 -38.38 -30.54 17.97
C THR A 37 -37.17 -31.29 17.42
N SER A 38 -37.39 -32.59 17.25
CA SER A 38 -36.46 -33.70 17.24
C SER A 38 -35.43 -33.73 16.13
N PHE A 39 -34.26 -34.28 16.47
CA PHE A 39 -33.22 -34.80 15.59
C PHE A 39 -33.81 -35.66 14.45
N THR A 40 -33.46 -35.31 13.22
CA THR A 40 -33.43 -36.24 12.09
C THR A 40 -31.98 -36.38 11.63
N THR A 41 -31.54 -37.63 11.59
CA THR A 41 -30.21 -38.08 11.20
C THR A 41 -29.97 -37.78 9.72
N LEU A 42 -29.12 -36.79 9.43
CA LEU A 42 -28.57 -36.65 8.08
C LEU A 42 -27.49 -37.70 7.87
N SER A 43 -27.66 -38.45 6.78
CA SER A 43 -26.80 -39.53 6.32
C SER A 43 -25.36 -39.08 6.11
N HIS A 44 -24.43 -39.97 6.46
CA HIS A 44 -23.01 -39.92 6.14
C HIS A 44 -22.78 -39.93 4.62
N THR A 45 -22.97 -38.81 3.91
CA THR A 45 -22.37 -38.53 2.59
C THR A 45 -22.61 -37.07 2.20
N GLN A 46 -22.09 -36.11 2.98
CA GLN A 46 -21.90 -34.73 2.51
C GLN A 46 -20.90 -33.92 3.36
N LEU A 47 -19.86 -34.56 3.88
CA LEU A 47 -18.62 -33.85 4.23
C LEU A 47 -17.86 -33.60 2.92
N ALA A 48 -18.36 -32.66 2.12
CA ALA A 48 -17.51 -32.02 1.13
C ALA A 48 -16.39 -31.34 1.93
N SER A 49 -15.16 -31.77 1.68
CA SER A 49 -13.95 -31.05 2.07
C SER A 49 -14.19 -29.56 1.82
N THR A 50 -14.44 -28.79 2.88
CA THR A 50 -14.31 -27.35 2.83
C THR A 50 -12.84 -27.11 2.55
N MET A 51 -12.48 -26.95 1.27
CA MET A 51 -11.18 -26.44 0.91
C MET A 51 -11.07 -25.09 1.59
N ILE A 52 -10.26 -25.05 2.65
CA ILE A 52 -9.99 -23.83 3.38
C ILE A 52 -9.10 -22.99 2.48
N HIS A 53 -9.70 -22.14 1.65
CA HIS A 53 -8.97 -21.27 0.74
C HIS A 53 -8.36 -20.11 1.55
N SER A 54 -7.04 -19.96 1.46
CA SER A 54 -6.31 -18.83 2.03
C SER A 54 -6.61 -17.54 1.26
N ASN A 55 -6.77 -17.61 -0.05
CA ASN A 55 -7.05 -16.46 -0.90
C ASN A 55 -8.46 -15.90 -0.69
N PRO A 56 -8.64 -14.56 -0.74
CA PRO A 56 -9.96 -13.95 -0.75
C PRO A 56 -10.76 -14.33 -2.01
N PRO A 57 -12.11 -14.22 -1.98
CA PRO A 57 -12.99 -14.56 -3.10
C PRO A 57 -12.98 -13.46 -4.20
N LEU A 58 -11.80 -13.09 -4.69
CA LEU A 58 -11.56 -12.02 -5.68
C LEU A 58 -12.33 -12.25 -6.98
N MET A 59 -12.32 -13.48 -7.50
CA MET A 59 -13.01 -13.82 -8.75
C MET A 59 -14.52 -13.62 -8.66
N HIS A 60 -15.12 -13.96 -7.52
CA HIS A 60 -16.56 -13.80 -7.31
C HIS A 60 -16.95 -12.31 -7.37
N HIS A 61 -16.20 -11.45 -6.67
CA HIS A 61 -16.42 -10.01 -6.64
C HIS A 61 -16.16 -9.37 -8.00
N TYR A 62 -15.02 -9.67 -8.62
CA TYR A 62 -14.69 -9.16 -9.94
C TYR A 62 -15.75 -9.54 -10.97
N GLY A 63 -16.19 -10.81 -10.98
CA GLY A 63 -17.24 -11.27 -11.87
C GLY A 63 -18.59 -10.59 -11.65
N ALA A 64 -18.92 -10.20 -10.42
CA ALA A 64 -20.12 -9.42 -10.13
C ALA A 64 -20.04 -8.00 -10.71
N LEU A 65 -18.87 -7.35 -10.63
CA LEU A 65 -18.64 -6.03 -11.20
C LEU A 65 -18.81 -6.02 -12.72
N VAL A 66 -18.19 -6.98 -13.41
CA VAL A 66 -18.28 -7.11 -14.88
C VAL A 66 -19.73 -7.35 -15.33
N ARG A 67 -20.51 -8.14 -14.57
CA ARG A 67 -21.94 -8.36 -14.88
C ARG A 67 -22.80 -7.11 -14.66
N ASN A 68 -22.56 -6.38 -13.58
CA ASN A 68 -23.40 -5.26 -13.15
C ASN A 68 -23.13 -3.97 -13.93
N SER A 69 -21.91 -3.76 -14.41
CA SER A 69 -21.57 -2.56 -15.20
C SER A 69 -22.16 -2.58 -16.61
N GLY A 70 -22.84 -3.66 -17.02
CA GLY A 70 -23.32 -3.81 -18.38
C GLY A 70 -22.17 -3.78 -19.40
N GLU A 71 -20.93 -4.04 -18.94
CA GLU A 71 -19.78 -4.39 -19.78
C GLU A 71 -20.19 -5.63 -20.56
N THR A 72 -20.88 -5.36 -21.67
CA THR A 72 -21.31 -6.38 -22.60
C THR A 72 -20.04 -7.11 -22.97
N LYS A 73 -20.13 -8.43 -23.16
CA LYS A 73 -19.13 -9.14 -23.94
C LYS A 73 -19.11 -8.53 -25.35
N GLN A 74 -18.53 -7.34 -25.53
CA GLN A 74 -17.61 -7.12 -26.63
C GLN A 74 -16.38 -7.99 -26.32
N ALA A 75 -16.60 -9.31 -26.34
CA ALA A 75 -15.78 -10.14 -27.18
C ALA A 75 -15.95 -9.60 -28.61
N LYS A 76 -15.33 -8.44 -28.89
CA LYS A 76 -14.60 -8.36 -30.13
C LYS A 76 -13.73 -9.61 -30.05
N SER A 77 -13.90 -10.51 -31.01
CA SER A 77 -12.79 -11.32 -31.46
C SER A 77 -11.71 -10.32 -31.87
N PHE A 78 -10.99 -9.78 -30.88
CA PHE A 78 -9.72 -9.17 -31.09
C PHE A 78 -8.86 -10.37 -31.46
N ASN A 79 -8.77 -10.60 -32.77
CA ASN A 79 -7.64 -11.28 -33.38
C ASN A 79 -6.41 -10.97 -32.57
N ASP A 80 -5.57 -11.99 -32.32
CA ASP A 80 -4.13 -12.00 -32.05
C ASP A 80 -3.38 -10.69 -32.40
N GLN A 81 -3.76 -9.60 -31.76
CA GLN A 81 -3.15 -8.29 -31.88
C GLN A 81 -2.37 -8.19 -30.59
N ASN A 82 -1.11 -8.61 -30.71
CA ASN A 82 -0.01 -8.29 -29.81
C ASN A 82 -0.34 -7.02 -29.02
N TYR A 83 -0.74 -7.17 -27.76
CA TYR A 83 -0.58 -6.07 -26.82
C TYR A 83 0.89 -5.70 -26.91
N PRO A 84 1.24 -4.46 -27.28
CA PRO A 84 2.63 -4.07 -27.32
C PRO A 84 3.20 -4.41 -25.96
N ALA A 85 4.27 -5.22 -25.95
CA ALA A 85 4.97 -5.53 -24.72
C ALA A 85 5.23 -4.21 -24.01
N VAL A 86 4.75 -4.06 -22.78
CA VAL A 86 5.02 -2.86 -22.00
C VAL A 86 6.53 -2.75 -21.90
N ASP A 87 7.08 -1.65 -22.42
CA ASP A 87 8.53 -1.46 -22.45
C ASP A 87 9.06 -1.60 -21.02
N ALA A 88 10.01 -2.53 -20.84
CA ALA A 88 10.71 -2.67 -19.58
C ALA A 88 11.68 -1.49 -19.44
N CYS A 89 11.64 -0.84 -18.28
CA CYS A 89 12.55 0.26 -17.99
C CYS A 89 13.49 -0.12 -16.85
N ASP A 90 14.77 0.16 -17.06
CA ASP A 90 15.76 0.13 -15.99
C ASP A 90 15.63 1.43 -15.19
N LEU A 91 15.11 1.32 -13.96
CA LEU A 91 15.12 2.43 -13.03
C LEU A 91 16.57 2.85 -12.72
N PRO A 92 16.82 4.11 -12.36
CA PRO A 92 18.12 4.52 -11.82
C PRO A 92 18.50 3.61 -10.64
N LEU A 93 19.64 2.93 -10.74
CA LEU A 93 20.18 2.07 -9.70
C LEU A 93 21.29 2.81 -8.94
N ILE A 94 21.11 2.96 -7.63
CA ILE A 94 21.99 3.75 -6.78
C ILE A 94 22.64 2.86 -5.73
N ASP A 95 23.97 2.86 -5.70
CA ASP A 95 24.75 2.19 -4.66
C ASP A 95 24.92 3.12 -3.44
N LEU A 96 24.22 2.82 -2.35
CA LEU A 96 24.30 3.62 -1.11
C LEU A 96 25.63 3.44 -0.37
N GLY A 97 26.46 2.46 -0.75
CA GLY A 97 27.84 2.36 -0.32
C GLY A 97 28.67 3.60 -0.66
N GLY A 98 28.32 4.29 -1.76
CA GLY A 98 28.95 5.56 -2.16
C GLY A 98 28.86 6.66 -1.10
N LEU A 99 27.82 6.64 -0.26
CA LEU A 99 27.66 7.59 0.85
C LEU A 99 28.70 7.39 1.97
N LYS A 100 29.27 6.19 2.06
CA LYS A 100 30.28 5.81 3.07
C LYS A 100 31.72 5.89 2.54
N SER A 101 31.92 6.34 1.29
CA SER A 101 33.26 6.49 0.72
C SER A 101 34.13 7.47 1.50
N CYS A 102 35.43 7.19 1.60
CA CYS A 102 36.41 8.14 2.15
C CYS A 102 36.59 9.37 1.25
N ASN A 103 36.29 9.25 -0.06
CA ASN A 103 36.39 10.32 -1.04
C ASN A 103 35.14 11.21 -1.02
N GLU A 104 35.31 12.51 -0.76
CA GLU A 104 34.21 13.48 -0.73
C GLU A 104 33.49 13.62 -2.08
N ARG A 105 34.22 13.49 -3.19
CA ARG A 105 33.63 13.60 -4.53
C ARG A 105 32.66 12.45 -4.81
N GLU A 106 33.00 11.24 -4.38
CA GLU A 106 32.13 10.07 -4.51
C GLU A 106 30.87 10.20 -3.65
N ARG A 107 31.01 10.66 -2.40
CA ARG A 107 29.85 10.93 -1.54
C ARG A 107 28.90 11.96 -2.18
N LYS A 108 29.44 13.05 -2.71
CA LYS A 108 28.65 14.08 -3.41
C LYS A 108 28.00 13.56 -4.68
N ALA A 109 28.70 12.74 -5.46
CA ALA A 109 28.15 12.11 -6.66
C ALA A 109 26.97 11.18 -6.33
N CYS A 110 27.08 10.39 -5.26
CA CYS A 110 26.00 9.53 -4.79
C CYS A 110 24.77 10.35 -4.37
N THR A 111 24.97 11.42 -3.59
CA THR A 111 23.89 12.34 -3.21
C THR A 111 23.23 12.99 -4.44
N ALA A 112 24.03 13.44 -5.41
CA ALA A 112 23.52 14.02 -6.65
C ALA A 112 22.72 13.01 -7.47
N ALA A 113 23.14 11.74 -7.53
CA ALA A 113 22.41 10.67 -8.21
C ALA A 113 21.03 10.43 -7.57
N ILE A 114 20.95 10.43 -6.22
CA ILE A 114 19.68 10.31 -5.48
C ILE A 114 18.73 11.45 -5.84
N CYS A 115 19.22 12.69 -5.78
CA CYS A 115 18.39 13.86 -6.05
C CYS A 115 17.94 13.92 -7.53
N LYS A 116 18.83 13.56 -8.46
CA LYS A 116 18.53 13.48 -9.88
C LYS A 116 17.48 12.41 -10.18
N ALA A 117 17.57 11.25 -9.56
CA ALA A 117 16.59 10.19 -9.75
C ALA A 117 15.22 10.60 -9.18
N ALA A 118 15.18 11.23 -8.00
CA ALA A 118 13.94 11.76 -7.43
C ALA A 118 13.29 12.85 -8.29
N SER A 119 14.07 13.71 -8.94
CA SER A 119 13.54 14.78 -9.80
C SER A 119 13.15 14.32 -11.21
N GLU A 120 13.96 13.46 -11.84
CA GLU A 120 13.71 13.03 -13.22
C GLU A 120 12.66 11.91 -13.26
N TRP A 121 12.75 10.97 -12.33
CA TRP A 121 11.97 9.73 -12.33
C TRP A 121 10.92 9.66 -11.22
N GLY A 122 11.20 10.22 -10.04
CA GLY A 122 10.34 10.00 -8.87
C GLY A 122 10.39 8.58 -8.30
N PHE A 123 11.10 7.67 -8.97
CA PHE A 123 11.31 6.27 -8.65
C PHE A 123 12.77 5.89 -8.89
N PHE A 124 13.36 5.10 -8.01
CA PHE A 124 14.71 4.55 -8.19
C PHE A 124 14.93 3.29 -7.36
N GLN A 125 15.97 2.54 -7.69
CA GLN A 125 16.42 1.38 -6.94
C GLN A 125 17.65 1.72 -6.11
N VAL A 126 17.74 1.17 -4.91
CA VAL A 126 18.91 1.30 -4.04
C VAL A 126 19.46 -0.07 -3.66
N VAL A 127 20.79 -0.22 -3.75
CA VAL A 127 21.55 -1.40 -3.28
C VAL A 127 22.54 -0.97 -2.20
N ASN A 128 23.12 -1.95 -1.50
CA ASN A 128 24.00 -1.69 -0.34
C ASN A 128 23.33 -0.79 0.72
N HIS A 129 22.02 -0.92 0.87
CA HIS A 129 21.18 -0.14 1.78
C HIS A 129 21.37 -0.50 3.26
N GLY A 130 22.08 -1.58 3.56
CA GLY A 130 22.47 -1.96 4.93
C GLY A 130 21.48 -2.85 5.68
N ILE A 131 20.36 -3.22 5.06
CA ILE A 131 19.44 -4.22 5.61
C ILE A 131 19.96 -5.61 5.23
N SER A 132 20.08 -6.52 6.20
CA SER A 132 20.60 -7.86 5.93
C SER A 132 19.64 -8.67 5.06
N HIS A 133 20.19 -9.49 4.16
CA HIS A 133 19.40 -10.42 3.35
C HIS A 133 18.63 -11.43 4.20
N ASP A 134 19.17 -11.82 5.36
CA ASP A 134 18.51 -12.72 6.31
C ASP A 134 17.25 -12.08 6.90
N LEU A 135 17.30 -10.78 7.24
CA LEU A 135 16.12 -10.05 7.74
C LEU A 135 15.06 -9.87 6.64
N LEU A 136 15.50 -9.56 5.41
CA LEU A 136 14.60 -9.48 4.24
C LEU A 136 13.89 -10.83 3.99
N ARG A 137 14.65 -11.94 4.05
CA ARG A 137 14.11 -13.30 3.90
C ARG A 137 13.17 -13.67 5.05
N LYS A 138 13.56 -13.42 6.30
CA LYS A 138 12.72 -13.64 7.49
C LYS A 138 11.39 -12.90 7.35
N MET A 139 11.43 -11.62 6.97
CA MET A 139 10.23 -10.82 6.73
C MET A 139 9.36 -11.41 5.61
N ARG A 140 9.97 -11.88 4.52
CA ARG A 140 9.25 -12.56 3.42
C ARG A 140 8.58 -13.84 3.90
N ASP A 141 9.29 -14.69 4.62
CA ASP A 141 8.76 -15.98 5.09
C ASP A 141 7.57 -15.79 6.03
N GLU A 142 7.66 -14.83 6.96
CA GLU A 142 6.56 -14.49 7.87
C GLU A 142 5.38 -13.84 7.13
N GLN A 143 5.64 -13.02 6.10
CA GLN A 143 4.60 -12.47 5.23
C GLN A 143 3.84 -13.59 4.50
N VAL A 144 4.55 -14.58 3.95
CA VAL A 144 3.93 -15.72 3.25
C VAL A 144 3.05 -16.51 4.23
N LYS A 145 3.58 -16.86 5.41
CA LYS A 145 2.81 -17.55 6.47
C LYS A 145 1.53 -16.81 6.83
N LEU A 146 1.60 -15.48 6.98
CA LEU A 146 0.44 -14.64 7.27
C LEU A 146 -0.64 -14.78 6.19
N PHE A 147 -0.27 -14.74 4.92
CA PHE A 147 -1.22 -14.81 3.81
C PHE A 147 -1.73 -16.22 3.50
N GLU A 148 -1.00 -17.27 3.91
CA GLU A 148 -1.44 -18.66 3.85
C GLU A 148 -2.52 -19.01 4.88
N VAL A 149 -2.69 -18.18 5.91
CA VAL A 149 -3.80 -18.33 6.86
C VAL A 149 -5.15 -18.28 6.12
N PRO A 150 -6.13 -19.12 6.53
CA PRO A 150 -7.47 -19.13 5.97
C PRO A 150 -8.09 -17.73 5.83
N PHE A 151 -8.75 -17.44 4.70
CA PHE A 151 -9.37 -16.13 4.46
C PHE A 151 -10.31 -15.71 5.62
N GLU A 152 -11.15 -16.63 6.10
CA GLU A 152 -12.07 -16.38 7.21
C GLU A 152 -11.36 -15.98 8.51
N LYS A 153 -10.18 -16.55 8.77
CA LYS A 153 -9.36 -16.12 9.90
C LYS A 153 -8.77 -14.73 9.67
N LYS A 154 -8.26 -14.43 8.47
CA LYS A 154 -7.70 -13.10 8.16
C LYS A 154 -8.73 -11.98 8.35
N ILE A 155 -10.01 -12.21 8.03
CA ILE A 155 -11.07 -11.21 8.24
C ILE A 155 -11.59 -11.13 9.70
N THR A 156 -11.49 -12.20 10.49
CA THR A 156 -12.07 -12.27 11.85
C THR A 156 -11.05 -12.17 12.97
N CYS A 157 -9.75 -12.29 12.68
CA CYS A 157 -8.71 -12.41 13.70
C CYS A 157 -8.55 -11.18 14.60
N GLY A 158 -9.09 -10.01 14.23
CA GLY A 158 -8.97 -8.79 15.02
C GLY A 158 -7.53 -8.30 15.20
N LEU A 159 -6.56 -8.92 14.51
CA LEU A 159 -5.14 -8.56 14.49
C LEU A 159 -5.05 -7.05 14.32
N LEU A 160 -4.28 -6.31 15.13
CA LEU A 160 -4.08 -4.85 14.99
C LEU A 160 -5.35 -4.02 14.73
N ASN A 161 -6.51 -4.45 15.26
CA ASN A 161 -7.80 -3.77 15.08
C ASN A 161 -8.30 -3.73 13.61
N ASN A 162 -8.20 -4.87 12.91
CA ASN A 162 -8.69 -5.10 11.53
C ASN A 162 -7.97 -4.30 10.42
N PRO A 163 -6.64 -4.44 10.28
CA PRO A 163 -5.78 -3.84 9.25
C PRO A 163 -5.92 -4.52 7.88
N TYR A 164 -6.65 -5.65 7.83
CA TYR A 164 -6.74 -6.50 6.68
C TYR A 164 -7.71 -5.94 5.64
N ARG A 165 -7.23 -5.87 4.40
CA ARG A 165 -7.97 -5.37 3.24
C ARG A 165 -7.84 -6.38 2.12
N TRP A 166 -8.87 -6.50 1.29
CA TRP A 166 -8.81 -7.29 0.08
C TRP A 166 -9.80 -6.75 -0.95
N GLY A 167 -9.47 -6.94 -2.23
CA GLY A 167 -10.26 -6.38 -3.30
C GLY A 167 -10.29 -4.85 -3.27
N THR A 168 -11.38 -4.31 -3.80
CA THR A 168 -11.77 -2.91 -3.58
C THR A 168 -13.27 -2.92 -3.31
N PRO A 169 -13.71 -2.98 -2.03
CA PRO A 169 -15.13 -3.14 -1.70
C PRO A 169 -16.04 -2.04 -2.23
N THR A 170 -15.49 -0.84 -2.43
CA THR A 170 -16.17 0.34 -2.97
C THR A 170 -16.13 0.42 -4.49
N ALA A 171 -15.47 -0.52 -5.18
CA ALA A 171 -15.41 -0.51 -6.63
C ALA A 171 -16.82 -0.72 -7.22
N THR A 172 -17.21 0.16 -8.12
CA THR A 172 -18.46 0.05 -8.90
C THR A 172 -18.21 -0.46 -10.32
N ARG A 173 -16.94 -0.52 -10.74
CA ARG A 173 -16.46 -0.91 -12.07
C ARG A 173 -15.27 -1.86 -11.96
N SER A 174 -15.08 -2.72 -12.96
CA SER A 174 -13.99 -3.71 -13.00
C SER A 174 -12.61 -3.04 -12.99
N ASN A 175 -12.45 -1.91 -13.67
CA ASN A 175 -11.21 -1.14 -13.73
C ASN A 175 -10.87 -0.36 -12.44
N HIS A 176 -11.76 -0.36 -11.44
CA HIS A 176 -11.50 0.20 -10.10
C HIS A 176 -11.24 -0.89 -9.07
N PHE A 177 -11.20 -2.17 -9.48
CA PHE A 177 -11.00 -3.29 -8.59
C PHE A 177 -9.53 -3.71 -8.54
N SER A 178 -9.00 -3.86 -7.32
CA SER A 178 -7.65 -4.38 -7.09
C SER A 178 -7.70 -5.89 -6.80
N TRP A 179 -7.01 -6.69 -7.61
CA TRP A 179 -6.80 -8.13 -7.40
C TRP A 179 -5.70 -8.37 -6.37
N SER A 180 -5.97 -8.00 -5.12
CA SER A 180 -4.99 -8.10 -4.04
C SER A 180 -5.63 -8.20 -2.68
N GLU A 181 -4.78 -8.52 -1.72
CA GLU A 181 -5.02 -8.41 -0.30
C GLU A 181 -3.82 -7.78 0.40
N ALA A 182 -4.06 -7.13 1.54
CA ALA A 182 -3.03 -6.40 2.27
C ALA A 182 -3.31 -6.30 3.77
N PHE A 183 -2.24 -6.23 4.55
CA PHE A 183 -2.28 -5.84 5.97
C PHE A 183 -1.59 -4.48 6.13
N HIS A 184 -2.32 -3.51 6.70
CA HIS A 184 -1.78 -2.18 7.06
C HIS A 184 -1.36 -2.16 8.52
N ILE A 185 -0.07 -2.04 8.79
CA ILE A 185 0.50 -2.18 10.14
C ILE A 185 1.05 -0.82 10.58
N PRO A 186 0.31 -0.04 11.40
CA PRO A 186 0.82 1.19 12.00
C PRO A 186 2.06 0.87 12.83
N LEU A 187 3.10 1.70 12.75
CA LEU A 187 4.32 1.45 13.51
C LEU A 187 4.11 1.52 15.03
N THR A 188 3.14 2.33 15.47
CA THR A 188 2.74 2.44 16.89
C THR A 188 2.23 1.13 17.48
N MET A 189 1.68 0.23 16.65
CA MET A 189 1.06 -1.02 17.09
C MET A 189 2.06 -2.20 17.16
N ILE A 190 3.30 -2.02 16.70
CA ILE A 190 4.31 -3.11 16.68
C ILE A 190 4.70 -3.51 18.12
N SER A 191 4.82 -2.54 19.01
CA SER A 191 5.18 -2.76 20.42
C SER A 191 4.05 -3.41 21.23
N GLU A 192 2.81 -3.33 20.77
CA GLU A 192 1.63 -3.85 21.48
C GLU A 192 1.48 -5.36 21.30
N ALA A 193 2.25 -6.16 22.04
CA ALA A 193 2.29 -7.62 21.87
C ALA A 193 0.90 -8.30 21.89
N ALA A 194 -0.04 -7.81 22.69
CA ALA A 194 -1.41 -8.33 22.77
C ALA A 194 -2.16 -8.23 21.43
N SER A 195 -1.82 -7.25 20.59
CA SER A 195 -2.47 -6.98 19.30
C SER A 195 -2.07 -7.96 18.19
N TRP A 196 -1.14 -8.88 18.46
CA TRP A 196 -0.57 -9.82 17.47
C TRP A 196 -1.07 -11.26 17.58
N GLY A 197 -1.71 -11.65 18.68
CA GLY A 197 -2.29 -12.99 18.86
C GLY A 197 -1.31 -14.12 18.54
N GLU A 198 -1.68 -14.99 17.58
CA GLU A 198 -0.87 -16.13 17.13
C GLU A 198 0.32 -15.75 16.21
N PHE A 199 0.44 -14.49 15.81
CA PHE A 199 1.46 -13.98 14.87
C PHE A 199 2.67 -13.36 15.57
N SER A 200 3.14 -13.97 16.66
CA SER A 200 4.29 -13.46 17.43
C SER A 200 5.59 -13.46 16.62
N SER A 201 5.83 -14.46 15.77
CA SER A 201 7.01 -14.55 14.91
C SER A 201 7.03 -13.43 13.86
N LEU A 202 5.88 -13.12 13.27
CA LEU A 202 5.72 -11.98 12.37
C LEU A 202 6.00 -10.66 13.10
N ARG A 203 5.50 -10.51 14.33
CA ARG A 203 5.79 -9.33 15.17
C ARG A 203 7.29 -9.16 15.41
N GLU A 204 8.00 -10.25 15.71
CA GLU A 204 9.45 -10.23 15.91
C GLU A 204 10.19 -9.83 14.63
N ALA A 205 9.82 -10.40 13.48
CA ALA A 205 10.39 -9.99 12.19
C ALA A 205 10.14 -8.50 11.90
N ILE A 206 8.93 -8.01 12.15
CA ILE A 206 8.56 -6.60 11.95
C ILE A 206 9.27 -5.67 12.94
N ASN A 207 9.50 -6.10 14.18
CA ASN A 207 10.26 -5.35 15.19
C ASN A 207 11.71 -5.08 14.75
N GLU A 208 12.31 -5.97 13.97
CA GLU A 208 13.64 -5.77 13.40
C GLU A 208 13.58 -5.05 12.04
N PHE A 209 12.60 -5.40 11.21
CA PHE A 209 12.46 -4.89 9.85
C PHE A 209 12.05 -3.41 9.79
N ALA A 210 11.08 -2.99 10.60
CA ALA A 210 10.57 -1.62 10.56
C ALA A 210 11.62 -0.57 10.94
N PRO A 211 12.44 -0.73 12.00
CA PRO A 211 13.56 0.17 12.28
C PRO A 211 14.58 0.24 11.14
N ALA A 212 14.92 -0.90 10.53
CA ALA A 212 15.87 -0.92 9.40
C ALA A 212 15.34 -0.14 8.19
N MET A 213 14.05 -0.26 7.87
CA MET A 213 13.40 0.54 6.82
C MET A 213 13.29 2.03 7.20
N LEU A 214 13.09 2.34 8.49
CA LEU A 214 13.08 3.71 9.00
C LEU A 214 14.46 4.38 8.84
N GLU A 215 15.55 3.65 9.09
CA GLU A 215 16.90 4.18 8.91
C GLU A 215 17.18 4.53 7.44
N VAL A 216 16.84 3.64 6.51
CA VAL A 216 16.99 3.88 5.07
C VAL A 216 16.11 5.04 4.60
N SER A 217 14.83 5.08 5.02
CA SER A 217 13.91 6.14 4.61
C SER A 217 14.34 7.51 5.15
N ARG A 218 14.78 7.61 6.41
CA ARG A 218 15.32 8.86 6.98
C ARG A 218 16.60 9.30 6.28
N LEU A 219 17.52 8.39 6.01
CA LEU A 219 18.76 8.71 5.28
C LEU A 219 18.44 9.36 3.92
N LEU A 220 17.57 8.73 3.14
CA LEU A 220 17.21 9.20 1.80
C LEU A 220 16.42 10.51 1.85
N ALA A 221 15.40 10.59 2.71
CA ALA A 221 14.59 11.79 2.86
C ALA A 221 15.43 12.98 3.35
N SER A 222 16.37 12.79 4.29
CA SER A 222 17.25 13.84 4.77
C SER A 222 18.24 14.30 3.71
N ILE A 223 18.74 13.42 2.84
CA ILE A 223 19.57 13.81 1.68
C ILE A 223 18.76 14.68 0.72
N LEU A 224 17.55 14.23 0.36
CA LEU A 224 16.65 14.95 -0.55
C LEU A 224 16.24 16.32 0.01
N ALA A 225 15.93 16.40 1.31
CA ALA A 225 15.57 17.65 1.98
C ALA A 225 16.75 18.64 2.02
N GLN A 226 17.96 18.18 2.35
CA GLN A 226 19.16 19.02 2.35
C GLN A 226 19.48 19.59 0.98
N ASN A 227 19.28 18.82 -0.09
CA ASN A 227 19.46 19.30 -1.47
C ASN A 227 18.48 20.44 -1.84
N LEU A 228 17.32 20.50 -1.18
CA LEU A 228 16.37 21.62 -1.34
C LEU A 228 16.73 22.84 -0.48
N GLY A 229 17.70 22.72 0.43
CA GLY A 229 18.11 23.77 1.37
C GLY A 229 17.47 23.65 2.76
N TYR A 230 16.76 22.56 3.07
CA TYR A 230 16.24 22.34 4.42
C TYR A 230 17.33 21.93 5.41
N PRO A 231 17.17 22.26 6.71
CA PRO A 231 18.04 21.76 7.76
C PRO A 231 18.11 20.24 7.79
N LYS A 232 19.27 19.70 8.20
CA LYS A 232 19.50 18.24 8.31
C LYS A 232 18.44 17.52 9.15
N ASP A 233 17.92 18.19 10.18
CA ASP A 233 16.95 17.64 11.12
C ASP A 233 15.47 17.89 10.75
N ALA A 234 15.21 18.44 9.56
CA ALA A 234 13.86 18.77 9.13
C ALA A 234 12.96 17.52 9.04
N VAL A 235 13.45 16.44 8.42
CA VAL A 235 12.66 15.21 8.26
C VAL A 235 12.34 14.58 9.61
N GLU A 236 13.31 14.54 10.53
CA GLU A 236 13.11 13.97 11.88
C GLU A 236 12.08 14.75 12.71
N LYS A 237 11.97 16.07 12.51
CA LYS A 237 10.96 16.90 13.17
C LYS A 237 9.57 16.75 12.57
N LEU A 238 9.48 16.50 11.26
CA LEU A 238 8.21 16.42 10.55
C LEU A 238 7.61 15.01 10.59
N CYS A 239 8.45 13.98 10.51
CA CYS A 239 8.04 12.59 10.39
C CYS A 239 8.28 11.82 11.70
N ASP A 240 7.19 11.34 12.29
CA ASP A 240 7.22 10.46 13.46
C ASP A 240 6.48 9.13 13.20
N ALA A 241 6.70 8.17 14.09
CA ALA A 241 6.12 6.83 13.97
C ALA A 241 4.59 6.81 14.07
N GLY A 242 3.95 7.89 14.54
CA GLY A 242 2.51 8.00 14.74
C GLY A 242 1.70 7.98 13.44
N THR A 243 2.34 8.29 12.30
CA THR A 243 1.69 8.32 10.98
C THR A 243 2.34 7.42 9.94
N CYS A 244 3.52 6.87 10.25
CA CYS A 244 4.19 5.89 9.41
C CYS A 244 3.57 4.50 9.57
N PHE A 245 3.65 3.68 8.54
CA PHE A 245 3.10 2.32 8.57
C PHE A 245 3.78 1.41 7.54
N LEU A 246 3.65 0.10 7.75
CA LEU A 246 3.96 -0.92 6.77
C LEU A 246 2.68 -1.36 6.05
N ARG A 247 2.77 -1.68 4.76
CA ARG A 247 1.75 -2.43 4.02
C ARG A 247 2.35 -3.71 3.49
N LEU A 248 1.93 -4.84 4.04
CA LEU A 248 2.23 -6.16 3.50
C LEU A 248 1.19 -6.42 2.42
N ASN A 249 1.62 -6.66 1.19
CA ASN A 249 0.76 -6.88 0.03
C ASN A 249 0.92 -8.31 -0.48
N HIS A 250 -0.18 -8.94 -0.86
CA HIS A 250 -0.21 -10.18 -1.60
C HIS A 250 -1.17 -10.04 -2.80
N TYR A 251 -0.71 -10.49 -3.96
CA TYR A 251 -1.44 -10.49 -5.21
C TYR A 251 -1.57 -11.95 -5.65
N PRO A 252 -2.71 -12.62 -5.34
CA PRO A 252 -2.93 -14.00 -5.73
C PRO A 252 -2.88 -14.19 -7.25
N CYS A 253 -2.57 -15.39 -7.72
CA CYS A 253 -2.65 -15.73 -9.14
C CYS A 253 -4.03 -15.36 -9.71
N CYS A 254 -4.05 -14.73 -10.88
CA CYS A 254 -5.26 -14.30 -11.57
C CYS A 254 -5.46 -15.11 -12.87
N PRO A 255 -6.39 -16.08 -12.90
CA PRO A 255 -6.61 -16.94 -14.07
C PRO A 255 -7.07 -16.22 -15.35
N LYS A 256 -7.36 -14.91 -15.26
CA LYS A 256 -7.84 -14.07 -16.35
C LYS A 256 -6.84 -12.98 -16.76
N SER A 257 -5.56 -13.11 -16.44
CA SER A 257 -4.55 -12.03 -16.65
C SER A 257 -4.38 -11.54 -18.10
N LYS A 258 -4.98 -12.22 -19.09
CA LYS A 258 -5.06 -11.74 -20.49
C LYS A 258 -6.00 -10.53 -20.64
N GLU A 259 -6.87 -10.28 -19.68
CA GLU A 259 -7.62 -9.03 -19.49
C GLU A 259 -6.76 -8.14 -18.56
N GLU A 260 -6.64 -6.83 -18.82
CA GLU A 260 -5.82 -5.91 -18.00
C GLU A 260 -6.44 -5.73 -16.60
N ILE A 261 -6.22 -6.72 -15.73
CA ILE A 261 -6.67 -6.74 -14.35
C ILE A 261 -5.56 -6.14 -13.49
N PHE A 262 -5.93 -5.11 -12.74
CA PHE A 262 -5.02 -4.49 -11.78
C PHE A 262 -4.89 -5.38 -10.55
N GLY A 263 -3.66 -5.76 -10.21
CA GLY A 263 -3.32 -6.21 -8.87
C GLY A 263 -3.49 -5.07 -7.85
N LEU A 264 -3.09 -3.86 -8.24
CA LEU A 264 -3.37 -2.60 -7.54
C LEU A 264 -3.64 -1.52 -8.58
N VAL A 265 -4.77 -0.83 -8.42
CA VAL A 265 -5.20 0.23 -9.35
C VAL A 265 -4.17 1.37 -9.47
N PRO A 266 -4.16 2.10 -10.59
CA PRO A 266 -3.34 3.32 -10.73
C PRO A 266 -3.54 4.30 -9.58
N HIS A 267 -2.45 4.75 -8.97
CA HIS A 267 -2.46 5.71 -7.87
C HIS A 267 -1.10 6.40 -7.72
N THR A 268 -1.07 7.48 -6.94
CA THR A 268 0.15 8.04 -6.34
C THR A 268 0.12 7.83 -4.84
N ASP A 269 1.29 7.69 -4.22
CA ASP A 269 1.40 7.59 -2.77
C ASP A 269 1.22 8.95 -2.10
N SER A 270 0.50 8.97 -0.98
CA SER A 270 0.17 10.21 -0.27
C SER A 270 1.22 10.62 0.77
N ASP A 271 2.32 9.88 0.90
CA ASP A 271 3.32 10.03 1.95
C ASP A 271 4.46 10.99 1.53
N PHE A 272 5.57 11.00 2.27
CA PHE A 272 6.81 11.62 1.81
C PHE A 272 7.60 10.67 0.91
N LEU A 273 7.87 9.46 1.42
CA LEU A 273 8.75 8.51 0.77
C LEU A 273 8.28 7.09 1.05
N THR A 274 8.05 6.33 -0.01
CA THR A 274 7.78 4.89 0.09
C THR A 274 9.06 4.11 -0.20
N ILE A 275 9.38 3.14 0.66
CA ILE A 275 10.44 2.14 0.45
C ILE A 275 9.78 0.78 0.27
N LEU A 276 9.98 0.16 -0.88
CA LEU A 276 9.33 -1.07 -1.30
C LEU A 276 10.34 -2.21 -1.42
N TYR A 277 10.10 -3.28 -0.66
CA TYR A 277 10.71 -4.58 -0.83
C TYR A 277 9.76 -5.51 -1.60
N GLN A 278 10.19 -6.10 -2.71
CA GLN A 278 9.35 -6.96 -3.57
C GLN A 278 10.07 -8.25 -3.96
N ASP A 279 9.34 -9.22 -4.54
CA ASP A 279 9.94 -10.42 -5.15
C ASP A 279 10.27 -10.21 -6.63
N GLU A 280 10.69 -11.30 -7.26
CA GLU A 280 11.09 -11.41 -8.65
C GLU A 280 9.90 -11.60 -9.63
N VAL A 281 8.65 -11.61 -9.15
CA VAL A 281 7.47 -11.85 -10.02
C VAL A 281 7.20 -10.66 -10.95
N GLY A 282 7.59 -9.45 -10.53
CA GLY A 282 7.35 -8.22 -11.29
C GLY A 282 5.91 -7.72 -11.17
N GLY A 283 5.43 -7.00 -12.19
CA GLY A 283 4.06 -6.47 -12.24
C GLY A 283 3.91 -5.02 -11.79
N LEU A 284 4.90 -4.44 -11.10
CA LEU A 284 4.92 -2.99 -10.87
C LEU A 284 5.13 -2.24 -12.19
N GLN A 285 4.27 -1.27 -12.45
CA GLN A 285 4.36 -0.37 -13.60
C GLN A 285 4.24 1.08 -13.13
N LEU A 286 4.99 1.98 -13.74
CA LEU A 286 4.94 3.42 -13.46
C LEU A 286 4.63 4.21 -14.73
N MET A 287 4.04 5.38 -14.58
CA MET A 287 3.76 6.31 -15.67
C MET A 287 4.99 7.17 -15.97
N LYS A 288 5.59 7.01 -17.14
CA LYS A 288 6.72 7.82 -17.61
C LYS A 288 6.45 8.29 -19.04
N ASP A 289 6.59 9.60 -19.27
CA ASP A 289 6.39 10.24 -20.58
C ASP A 289 5.05 9.82 -21.25
N SER A 290 3.99 9.81 -20.45
CA SER A 290 2.62 9.40 -20.83
C SER A 290 2.48 7.93 -21.26
N LYS A 291 3.40 7.06 -20.84
CA LYS A 291 3.35 5.62 -21.07
C LYS A 291 3.55 4.85 -19.76
N TRP A 292 2.83 3.75 -19.62
CA TRP A 292 3.15 2.75 -18.60
C TRP A 292 4.46 2.05 -18.98
N VAL A 293 5.40 1.98 -18.04
CA VAL A 293 6.65 1.21 -18.18
C VAL A 293 6.77 0.21 -17.03
N ALA A 294 7.25 -1.00 -17.34
CA ALA A 294 7.38 -2.06 -16.35
C ALA A 294 8.71 -1.92 -15.59
N VAL A 295 8.64 -2.03 -14.26
CA VAL A 295 9.83 -2.04 -13.41
C VAL A 295 10.38 -3.45 -13.32
N LYS A 296 11.63 -3.64 -13.76
CA LYS A 296 12.31 -4.92 -13.65
C LYS A 296 12.65 -5.22 -12.18
N PRO A 297 12.25 -6.39 -11.64
CA PRO A 297 12.66 -6.80 -10.31
C PRO A 297 14.18 -6.92 -10.17
N ASN A 298 14.68 -6.55 -9.00
CA ASN A 298 16.07 -6.73 -8.62
C ASN A 298 16.08 -7.27 -7.17
N PRO A 299 16.56 -8.51 -6.94
CA PRO A 299 16.47 -9.16 -5.64
C PRO A 299 17.37 -8.51 -4.57
N ASP A 300 18.38 -7.74 -5.00
CA ASP A 300 19.33 -7.08 -4.12
C ASP A 300 18.94 -5.63 -3.80
N ALA A 301 17.86 -5.13 -4.40
CA ALA A 301 17.49 -3.73 -4.31
C ALA A 301 16.16 -3.50 -3.58
N LEU A 302 16.09 -2.36 -2.91
CA LEU A 302 14.82 -1.74 -2.52
C LEU A 302 14.42 -0.73 -3.59
N ILE A 303 13.12 -0.62 -3.86
CA ILE A 303 12.57 0.46 -4.67
C ILE A 303 12.20 1.62 -3.76
N VAL A 304 12.49 2.83 -4.21
CA VAL A 304 12.17 4.07 -3.52
C VAL A 304 11.30 4.90 -4.44
N ASN A 305 10.21 5.47 -3.92
CA ASN A 305 9.43 6.46 -4.64
C ASN A 305 9.00 7.64 -3.79
N ILE A 306 8.91 8.79 -4.45
CA ILE A 306 8.48 10.06 -3.87
C ILE A 306 6.95 10.06 -3.79
N GLY A 307 6.42 10.47 -2.65
CA GLY A 307 4.99 10.68 -2.44
C GLY A 307 4.56 12.12 -2.68
N ASP A 308 3.24 12.32 -2.76
CA ASP A 308 2.62 13.60 -3.07
C ASP A 308 3.03 14.72 -2.11
N LEU A 309 3.10 14.42 -0.81
CA LEU A 309 3.42 15.44 0.18
C LEU A 309 4.87 15.91 0.04
N PHE A 310 5.80 15.03 -0.37
CA PHE A 310 7.18 15.45 -0.63
C PHE A 310 7.28 16.20 -1.97
N GLN A 311 6.52 15.82 -3.00
CA GLN A 311 6.41 16.63 -4.22
C GLN A 311 5.97 18.06 -3.88
N ALA A 312 4.88 18.21 -3.13
CA ALA A 312 4.37 19.52 -2.72
C ALA A 312 5.36 20.29 -1.84
N TRP A 313 6.00 19.62 -0.88
CA TRP A 313 7.01 20.22 -0.01
C TRP A 313 8.25 20.67 -0.79
N SER A 314 8.63 19.93 -1.83
CA SER A 314 9.76 20.24 -2.72
C SER A 314 9.45 21.29 -3.80
N ASN A 315 8.20 21.75 -3.90
CA ASN A 315 7.71 22.65 -4.94
C ASN A 315 7.88 22.09 -6.37
N ASP A 316 7.47 20.83 -6.56
CA ASP A 316 7.60 20.07 -7.81
C ASP A 316 9.04 19.78 -8.28
N GLU A 317 10.04 20.00 -7.42
CA GLU A 317 11.42 19.55 -7.72
C GLU A 317 11.50 18.02 -7.80
N TYR A 318 10.80 17.32 -6.90
CA TYR A 318 10.72 15.87 -6.88
C TYR A 318 9.34 15.40 -7.32
N LYS A 319 9.28 14.28 -8.03
CA LYS A 319 8.06 13.83 -8.72
C LYS A 319 7.39 12.67 -7.99
N SER A 320 6.16 12.86 -7.55
CA SER A 320 5.22 11.78 -7.22
C SER A 320 4.66 11.22 -8.51
N VAL A 321 4.92 9.93 -8.77
CA VAL A 321 4.60 9.29 -10.04
C VAL A 321 3.49 8.28 -9.88
N GLU A 322 2.51 8.36 -10.79
CA GLU A 322 1.42 7.41 -10.85
C GLU A 322 1.96 6.02 -11.18
N HIS A 323 1.57 5.04 -10.39
CA HIS A 323 2.01 3.67 -10.51
C HIS A 323 0.86 2.69 -10.25
N LYS A 324 0.99 1.48 -10.78
CA LYS A 324 0.01 0.40 -10.66
C LYS A 324 0.72 -0.95 -10.53
N VAL A 325 -0.01 -1.96 -10.11
CA VAL A 325 0.46 -3.36 -10.18
C VAL A 325 -0.48 -4.12 -11.09
N VAL A 326 0.06 -4.86 -12.07
CA VAL A 326 -0.72 -5.78 -12.91
C VAL A 326 -0.78 -7.17 -12.28
N ALA A 327 -1.93 -7.84 -12.40
CA ALA A 327 -2.11 -9.18 -11.88
C ALA A 327 -1.34 -10.21 -12.74
N ASN A 328 -0.84 -11.28 -12.11
CA ASN A 328 -0.08 -12.34 -12.77
C ASN A 328 -0.90 -13.64 -12.79
N GLU A 329 -0.92 -14.37 -13.91
CA GLU A 329 -1.68 -15.62 -14.05
C GLU A 329 -0.99 -16.85 -13.45
N LYS A 330 0.34 -16.86 -13.41
CA LYS A 330 1.13 -18.05 -13.08
C LYS A 330 1.55 -18.09 -11.62
N THR A 331 1.97 -16.95 -11.09
CA THR A 331 2.64 -16.88 -9.79
C THR A 331 2.09 -15.72 -8.97
N GLY A 332 1.80 -15.98 -7.69
CA GLY A 332 1.41 -14.94 -6.75
C GLY A 332 2.59 -14.03 -6.43
N ARG A 333 2.33 -12.74 -6.23
CA ARG A 333 3.35 -11.72 -5.91
C ARG A 333 3.18 -11.26 -4.47
N TYR A 334 4.28 -10.99 -3.79
CA TYR A 334 4.28 -10.30 -2.50
C TYR A 334 5.25 -9.11 -2.50
N SER A 335 4.85 -8.08 -1.76
CA SER A 335 5.70 -6.93 -1.48
C SER A 335 5.39 -6.32 -0.13
N VAL A 336 6.40 -5.71 0.51
CA VAL A 336 6.28 -4.97 1.75
C VAL A 336 6.66 -3.52 1.46
N ALA A 337 5.72 -2.60 1.67
CA ALA A 337 5.96 -1.17 1.51
C ALA A 337 6.05 -0.51 2.90
N TYR A 338 7.05 0.34 3.10
CA TYR A 338 7.17 1.22 4.25
C TYR A 338 6.86 2.64 3.80
N PHE A 339 5.88 3.27 4.44
CA PHE A 339 5.46 4.64 4.13
C PHE A 339 6.01 5.59 5.20
N LEU A 340 6.92 6.48 4.80
CA LEU A 340 7.43 7.56 5.64
C LEU A 340 6.47 8.75 5.52
N CYS A 341 5.73 9.03 6.58
CA CYS A 341 4.73 10.10 6.61
C CYS A 341 5.14 11.23 7.57
N PRO A 342 4.82 12.49 7.24
CA PRO A 342 4.82 13.55 8.23
C PRO A 342 3.64 13.39 9.21
N SER A 343 3.69 14.04 10.36
CA SER A 343 2.55 14.08 11.29
C SER A 343 1.33 14.77 10.66
N TYR A 344 0.10 14.42 11.07
CA TYR A 344 -1.12 15.02 10.49
C TYR A 344 -1.19 16.54 10.62
N ASN A 345 -0.57 17.11 11.65
CA ASN A 345 -0.55 18.56 11.88
C ASN A 345 0.60 19.28 11.16
N THR A 346 1.49 18.54 10.49
CA THR A 346 2.58 19.13 9.72
C THR A 346 2.01 19.98 8.59
N VAL A 347 2.42 21.24 8.56
CA VAL A 347 2.10 22.18 7.47
C VAL A 347 3.05 21.93 6.31
N ILE A 348 2.49 21.56 5.17
CA ILE A 348 3.22 21.43 3.91
C ILE A 348 3.38 22.81 3.30
N ASN A 349 4.63 23.26 3.24
CA ASN A 349 5.01 24.54 2.65
C ASN A 349 6.47 24.49 2.17
N SER A 350 6.67 24.88 0.90
CA SER A 350 7.99 24.98 0.29
C SER A 350 8.81 26.14 0.88
N CYS A 351 10.13 25.94 1.00
CA CYS A 351 11.09 27.03 1.25
C CYS A 351 11.52 27.76 -0.03
N LYS A 352 11.24 27.19 -1.22
CA LYS A 352 11.46 27.78 -2.53
C LYS A 352 10.24 28.60 -2.97
N GLY A 353 10.49 29.75 -3.59
CA GLY A 353 9.44 30.65 -4.13
C GLY A 353 9.64 30.93 -5.63
N PRO A 354 8.55 31.26 -6.38
CA PRO A 354 7.16 31.27 -5.94
C PRO A 354 6.60 29.86 -5.66
N SER A 355 5.65 29.75 -4.74
CA SER A 355 5.04 28.46 -4.36
C SER A 355 4.02 28.02 -5.41
N VAL A 356 4.08 26.76 -5.82
CA VAL A 356 3.07 26.12 -6.69
C VAL A 356 1.81 25.76 -5.91
N TYR A 357 1.97 25.48 -4.62
CA TYR A 357 0.90 25.02 -3.74
C TYR A 357 0.57 26.05 -2.67
N ARG A 358 -0.71 26.14 -2.29
CA ARG A 358 -1.11 26.83 -1.06
C ARG A 358 -0.61 26.04 0.15
N LYS A 359 -0.62 26.66 1.33
CA LYS A 359 -0.33 25.95 2.58
C LYS A 359 -1.51 25.03 2.93
N PHE A 360 -1.20 23.82 3.37
CA PHE A 360 -2.16 22.83 3.88
C PHE A 360 -1.48 21.88 4.87
N THR A 361 -2.24 21.15 5.68
CA THR A 361 -1.68 20.11 6.54
C THR A 361 -1.83 18.72 5.94
N PHE A 362 -1.04 17.74 6.39
CA PHE A 362 -1.27 16.35 5.97
C PHE A 362 -2.69 15.87 6.35
N GLY A 363 -3.19 16.24 7.52
CA GLY A 363 -4.56 15.94 7.94
C GLY A 363 -5.61 16.50 6.98
N GLU A 364 -5.42 17.73 6.51
CA GLU A 364 -6.28 18.36 5.49
C GLU A 364 -6.20 17.62 4.16
N TYR A 365 -4.98 17.28 3.69
CA TYR A 365 -4.76 16.50 2.47
C TYR A 365 -5.50 15.17 2.51
N ARG A 366 -5.33 14.43 3.61
CA ARG A 366 -5.96 13.12 3.83
C ARG A 366 -7.48 13.22 3.89
N HIS A 367 -8.01 14.22 4.58
CA HIS A 367 -9.45 14.46 4.65
C HIS A 367 -10.02 14.76 3.26
N GLN A 368 -9.35 15.61 2.46
CA GLN A 368 -9.79 15.91 1.11
C GLN A 368 -9.78 14.68 0.20
N ILE A 369 -8.76 13.82 0.28
CA ILE A 369 -8.73 12.55 -0.47
C ILE A 369 -9.91 11.65 -0.08
N GLN A 370 -10.20 11.52 1.21
CA GLN A 370 -11.34 10.73 1.67
C GLN A 370 -12.66 11.25 1.10
N GLU A 371 -12.83 12.57 1.05
CA GLU A 371 -14.01 13.20 0.48
C GLU A 371 -14.11 13.02 -1.04
N ASP A 372 -12.98 13.15 -1.76
CA ASP A 372 -12.94 12.90 -3.20
C ASP A 372 -13.33 11.45 -3.50
N VAL A 373 -12.69 10.47 -2.85
CA VAL A 373 -12.98 9.07 -3.13
C VAL A 373 -14.40 8.68 -2.73
N LYS A 374 -14.97 9.24 -1.65
CA LYS A 374 -16.40 9.03 -1.31
C LYS A 374 -17.34 9.60 -2.38
N LYS A 375 -17.03 10.77 -2.94
CA LYS A 375 -17.92 11.49 -3.87
C LYS A 375 -17.80 11.01 -5.31
N ILE A 376 -16.59 10.74 -5.77
CA ILE A 376 -16.28 10.46 -7.18
C ILE A 376 -15.54 9.13 -7.40
N GLY A 377 -15.27 8.38 -6.34
CA GLY A 377 -14.69 7.03 -6.42
C GLY A 377 -13.19 6.98 -6.68
N HIS A 378 -12.48 8.12 -6.73
CA HIS A 378 -11.04 8.18 -6.91
C HIS A 378 -10.43 9.44 -6.27
N LYS A 379 -9.11 9.40 -6.06
CA LYS A 379 -8.29 10.50 -5.52
C LYS A 379 -8.00 11.52 -6.63
N ILE A 380 -8.20 12.81 -6.35
CA ILE A 380 -7.75 13.91 -7.23
C ILE A 380 -6.31 14.32 -6.88
N GLY A 381 -5.98 14.37 -5.59
CA GLY A 381 -4.62 14.62 -5.11
C GLY A 381 -4.22 16.10 -5.11
N LEU A 382 -2.94 16.38 -5.39
CA LEU A 382 -2.30 17.68 -5.21
C LEU A 382 -2.91 18.84 -6.03
N SER A 383 -3.61 18.56 -7.13
CA SER A 383 -4.25 19.60 -7.94
C SER A 383 -5.34 20.39 -7.17
N ARG A 384 -5.89 19.82 -6.08
CA ARG A 384 -6.78 20.54 -5.14
C ARG A 384 -6.07 21.64 -4.32
N PHE A 385 -4.75 21.64 -4.32
CA PHE A 385 -3.92 22.46 -3.44
C PHE A 385 -2.99 23.41 -4.22
N GLN A 386 -3.09 23.47 -5.55
CA GLN A 386 -2.36 24.43 -6.37
C GLN A 386 -2.93 25.86 -6.22
N ILE A 387 -2.09 26.87 -6.43
CA ILE A 387 -2.45 28.31 -6.37
C ILE A 387 -3.02 28.80 -7.70
#